data_AF-A0A534B0N8-F1
#
_entry.id   AF-A0A534B0N8-F1
#
_cell.length_a   1.000
_cell.length_b   1.000
_cell.length_c   1.000
_cell.angle_alpha   90.00
_cell.angle_beta   90.00
_cell.angle_gamma   90.00
#
_symmetry.space_group_name_H-M   'P 1'
#
loop_
_entity.id
_entity.type
_entity.pdbx_description
1 polymer ?
#
loop_
_entity_poly.entity_id
_entity_poly.type
_entity_poly.pdbx_seq_one_letter_code
_entity_poly.pdbx_strand_id
1 'polypeptide(L)' 'HEQPVYAPVPVIREPVLNAHREIAAIVKPLMESLGTDTLQRLNARVQIDGESEQSVAEDYLRAKGLLR' A
#
# COMPACT_ATOMS: atom_id res chain seq x y z
N HIS A 1 -0.49 16.81 -24.06
CA HIS A 1 -1.33 16.92 -22.85
C HIS A 1 -0.65 16.12 -21.75
N GLU A 2 -0.10 16.78 -20.74
CA GLU A 2 0.37 16.09 -19.54
C GLU A 2 -0.83 15.90 -18.61
N GLN A 3 -1.05 14.65 -18.19
CA GLN A 3 -2.11 14.31 -17.25
C GLN A 3 -1.57 14.50 -15.82
N PRO A 4 -2.38 14.95 -14.86
CA PRO A 4 -1.96 15.01 -13.46
C PRO A 4 -1.56 13.63 -12.94
N VAL A 5 -0.48 13.56 -12.16
CA VAL A 5 -0.05 12.33 -11.50
C VAL A 5 -0.91 12.11 -10.25
N TYR A 6 -1.61 10.98 -10.20
CA TYR A 6 -2.36 10.55 -9.03
C TYR A 6 -1.68 9.32 -8.41
N ALA A 7 -0.74 9.56 -7.51
CA ALA A 7 -0.09 8.53 -6.72
C ALA A 7 -0.77 8.40 -5.35
N PRO A 8 -1.18 7.18 -4.92
CA PRO A 8 -1.71 6.98 -3.59
C PRO A 8 -0.60 7.22 -2.56
N VAL A 9 -0.88 8.00 -1.52
CA VAL A 9 0.06 8.25 -0.42
C VAL A 9 -0.67 8.23 0.92
N PRO A 10 -0.11 7.59 1.97
CA PRO A 10 -0.65 7.68 3.32
C PRO A 10 -0.49 9.09 3.87
N VAL A 11 -1.56 9.61 4.47
CA VAL A 11 -1.55 10.92 5.14
C VAL A 11 -1.82 10.69 6.63
N ILE A 12 -0.95 11.22 7.49
CA ILE A 12 -1.02 11.07 8.93
C ILE A 12 -0.93 12.44 9.61
N ARG A 13 -1.67 12.63 10.70
CA ARG A 13 -1.60 13.86 11.50
C ARG A 13 -0.27 13.93 12.24
N GLU A 14 0.33 15.11 12.25
CA GLU A 14 1.63 15.35 12.87
C GLU A 14 1.74 14.86 14.33
N PRO A 15 0.78 15.11 15.25
CA PRO A 15 0.90 14.64 16.63
C PRO A 15 1.02 13.10 16.73
N VAL A 16 0.34 12.37 15.84
CA VAL A 16 0.38 10.90 15.81
C VAL A 16 1.70 10.41 15.25
N LEU A 17 2.19 11.02 14.16
CA LEU A 17 3.49 10.67 13.60
C LEU A 17 4.64 10.97 14.57
N ASN A 18 4.54 12.06 15.34
CA ASN A 18 5.52 12.39 16.37
C ASN A 18 5.51 11.39 17.53
N ALA A 19 4.34 10.87 17.90
CA ALA A 19 4.22 9.82 18.92
C ALA A 19 4.68 8.43 18.42
N HIS A 20 4.60 8.19 17.10
CA HIS A 20 4.89 6.90 16.46
C HIS A 20 5.78 7.07 15.22
N ARG A 21 7.03 7.48 15.42
CA ARG A 21 7.96 7.76 14.32
C ARG A 21 8.32 6.51 13.50
N GLU A 22 8.18 5.33 14.09
CA GLU A 22 8.36 4.03 13.44
C GLU A 22 7.40 3.81 12.25
N ILE A 23 6.25 4.47 12.23
CA ILE A 23 5.29 4.39 11.12
C ILE A 23 5.97 4.76 9.80
N ALA A 24 6.80 5.81 9.78
CA ALA A 24 7.49 6.22 8.57
C ALA A 24 8.45 5.13 8.04
N ALA A 25 9.16 4.45 8.94
CA ALA A 25 10.08 3.37 8.57
C ALA A 25 9.36 2.12 8.05
N ILE A 26 8.15 1.84 8.54
CA ILE A 26 7.31 0.72 8.09
C ILE A 26 6.64 1.05 6.75
N VAL A 27 6.12 2.27 6.61
CA VAL A 27 5.35 2.69 5.43
C VAL A 27 6.25 2.91 4.21
N LYS A 28 7.49 3.38 4.39
CA LYS A 28 8.42 3.62 3.27
C LYS A 28 8.62 2.41 2.36
N PRO A 29 9.04 1.22 2.84
CA PRO A 29 9.22 0.05 1.97
C PRO A 29 7.89 -0.46 1.38
N LEU A 30 6.77 -0.28 2.07
CA LEU A 30 5.44 -0.56 1.51
C LEU A 30 5.19 0.30 0.28
N MET A 31 5.36 1.62 0.39
CA MET A 31 5.10 2.56 -0.72
C MET A 31 6.05 2.33 -1.90
N GLU A 32 7.32 2.04 -1.64
CA GLU A 32 8.30 1.70 -2.69
C GLU A 32 7.92 0.43 -3.47
N SER A 33 7.13 -0.46 -2.87
CA SER A 33 6.67 -1.70 -3.51
C SER A 33 5.38 -1.53 -4.35
N LEU A 34 4.60 -0.47 -4.11
CA LEU A 34 3.29 -0.22 -4.71
C LEU A 34 3.37 0.60 -6.01
N GLY A 35 4.08 0.06 -7.01
CA GLY A 35 4.07 0.60 -8.37
C GLY A 35 2.76 0.34 -9.12
N THR A 36 2.58 0.98 -10.27
CA THR A 36 1.36 0.88 -11.10
C THR A 36 0.96 -0.56 -11.39
N ASP A 37 1.87 -1.39 -11.92
CA ASP A 37 1.55 -2.78 -12.27
C ASP A 37 1.19 -3.62 -11.03
N THR A 38 1.81 -3.33 -9.89
CA THR A 38 1.47 -3.99 -8.63
C THR A 38 0.05 -3.66 -8.22
N LEU A 39 -0.31 -2.36 -8.21
CA LEU A 39 -1.65 -1.91 -7.85
C LEU A 39 -2.71 -2.46 -8.81
N GLN A 40 -2.43 -2.48 -10.12
CA GLN A 40 -3.34 -3.07 -11.11
C GLN A 40 -3.60 -4.56 -10.84
N ARG A 41 -2.56 -5.35 -10.54
CA ARG A 41 -2.73 -6.76 -10.21
C ARG A 41 -3.51 -6.99 -8.91
N LEU A 42 -3.22 -6.19 -7.87
CA LEU A 42 -3.93 -6.31 -6.59
C LEU A 42 -5.41 -5.92 -6.74
N ASN A 43 -5.72 -4.86 -7.48
CA ASN A 43 -7.09 -4.45 -7.74
C ASN A 43 -7.84 -5.48 -8.60
N ALA A 44 -7.18 -6.12 -9.57
CA ALA A 44 -7.80 -7.16 -10.39
C ALA A 44 -8.24 -8.37 -9.55
N ARG A 45 -7.42 -8.82 -8.59
CA ARG A 45 -7.78 -9.91 -7.65
C ARG A 45 -9.08 -9.61 -6.91
N VAL A 46 -9.27 -8.37 -6.47
CA VAL A 46 -10.50 -7.96 -5.77
C VAL A 46 -11.68 -7.82 -6.75
N GLN A 47 -11.51 -7.06 -7.82
CA GLN A 47 -12.62 -6.62 -8.68
C GLN A 47 -13.06 -7.67 -9.70
N ILE A 48 -12.13 -8.51 -10.15
CA ILE A 48 -12.36 -9.51 -11.20
C ILE A 48 -12.45 -10.91 -10.59
N ASP A 49 -11.47 -11.28 -9.75
CA ASP A 49 -11.40 -12.63 -9.18
C ASP A 49 -12.27 -12.79 -7.91
N GLY A 50 -12.77 -11.68 -7.36
CA GLY A 50 -13.70 -11.67 -6.23
C GLY A 50 -13.05 -12.00 -4.88
N GLU A 51 -11.73 -11.87 -4.77
CA GLU A 51 -11.02 -12.07 -3.50
C GLU A 51 -11.32 -10.94 -2.51
N SER A 52 -11.29 -11.25 -1.20
CA SER A 52 -11.51 -10.23 -0.19
C SER A 52 -10.32 -9.26 -0.12
N GLU A 53 -10.60 -7.97 0.03
CA GLU A 53 -9.58 -6.92 0.16
C GLU A 53 -8.57 -7.23 1.27
N GLN A 54 -9.06 -7.75 2.40
CA GLN A 54 -8.22 -8.13 3.54
C GLN A 54 -7.26 -9.28 3.18
N SER A 55 -7.74 -10.33 2.51
CA SER A 55 -6.89 -11.47 2.11
C SER A 55 -5.82 -11.02 1.13
N VAL A 56 -6.20 -10.23 0.12
CA VAL A 56 -5.26 -9.70 -0.89
C VAL A 56 -4.17 -8.84 -0.23
N ALA A 57 -4.55 -8.00 0.73
CA ALA A 57 -3.60 -7.17 1.49
C ALA A 57 -2.67 -8.01 2.38
N GLU A 58 -3.20 -8.96 3.14
CA GLU A 58 -2.41 -9.84 4.00
C GLU A 58 -1.41 -10.67 3.20
N ASP A 59 -1.86 -11.30 2.11
CA ASP A 59 -1.01 -12.07 1.21
C ASP A 59 0.13 -11.22 0.64
N TYR A 60 -0.20 -10.01 0.18
CA TYR A 60 0.78 -9.10 -0.39
C TYR A 60 1.83 -8.68 0.65
N LEU A 61 1.40 -8.29 1.85
CA LEU A 61 2.30 -7.88 2.92
C LEU A 61 3.19 -9.05 3.39
N ARG A 62 2.65 -10.27 3.47
CA ARG A 62 3.40 -11.49 3.78
C ARG A 62 4.45 -11.79 2.71
N ALA A 63 4.06 -11.74 1.43
CA ALA A 63 4.97 -11.96 0.30
C ALA A 63 6.11 -10.93 0.23
N LYS A 64 5.89 -9.71 0.74
CA LYS A 64 6.92 -8.67 0.87
C LYS A 64 7.71 -8.73 2.17
N GLY A 65 7.41 -9.65 3.07
CA GLY A 65 8.05 -9.76 4.38
C GLY A 65 7.71 -8.61 5.34
N LEU A 66 6.62 -7.88 5.05
CA LEU A 66 6.13 -6.75 5.85
C LEU A 66 5.13 -7.18 6.93
N LEU A 67 4.60 -8.40 6.84
CA LEU A 67 3.69 -9.02 7.81
C LEU A 67 4.08 -10.49 8.03
N ARG A 68 4.01 -10.95 9.29
CA ARG A 68 4.34 -12.33 9.69
C ARG A 68 3.11 -13.15 10.03
#